data_AF-A0A5E4FYY1-F1
#
_entry.id   AF-A0A5E4FYY1-F1
#
_cell.length_a   1.000
_cell.length_b   1.000
_cell.length_c   1.000
_cell.angle_alpha   90.00
_cell.angle_beta   90.00
_cell.angle_gamma   90.00
#
_symmetry.space_group_name_H-M   'P 1'
#
loop_
_entity.id
_entity.type
_entity.pdbx_description
1 polymer ?
#
loop_
_entity_poly.entity_id
_entity_poly.type
_entity_poly.pdbx_seq_one_letter_code
_entity_poly.pdbx_strand_id
1 'polypeptide(L)'
;RGIDVDPEKTRAINSLVPPRNSKELKSFMGRLSYIRRFIPGLAATMSVFTPLLKKGKPYEWSRKCQEAYEQVQQIITRLPTMRAPIPGIPLKLYLAATNTAVGALLAQDDHSGEESPIYYVSRQLRGAEAKYPKTELLCLALVYAAQRLRHYFLAHQLQLIVKPDLAIKGQAVIDMLALFPEVEGSAISQEIPGELPEMVAVATEIEPWTLYFDGSSTMKGGGAGVVLINPEGQATALSFKLNFPCTNNTAEYEAFIMGMSTAREMGVEKIK
;
A
#
# COMPACT_ATOMS: atom_id res chain seq x y z
N ARG A 1 2.38 -27.54 -0.90
CA ARG A 1 3.53 -27.55 -1.84
C ARG A 1 3.50 -26.21 -2.58
N GLY A 2 4.58 -25.43 -2.53
CA GLY A 2 4.64 -24.12 -3.18
C GLY A 2 4.62 -24.21 -4.70
N ILE A 3 4.27 -23.12 -5.37
CA ILE A 3 4.30 -22.93 -6.81
C ILE A 3 5.42 -21.95 -7.09
N ASP A 4 6.55 -22.46 -7.56
CA ASP A 4 7.71 -21.64 -7.95
C ASP A 4 7.69 -21.29 -9.44
N VAL A 5 8.46 -20.26 -9.80
CA VAL A 5 8.80 -20.01 -11.20
C VAL A 5 9.72 -21.12 -11.69
N ASP A 6 9.47 -21.60 -12.90
CA ASP A 6 10.38 -22.52 -13.60
C ASP A 6 11.81 -21.93 -13.63
N PRO A 7 12.80 -22.57 -12.98
CA PRO A 7 14.18 -22.08 -12.91
C PRO A 7 14.84 -21.81 -14.26
N GLU A 8 14.40 -22.47 -15.33
CA GLU A 8 14.90 -22.18 -16.68
C GLU A 8 14.43 -20.81 -17.19
N LYS A 9 13.21 -20.41 -16.85
CA LYS A 9 12.65 -19.11 -17.25
C LYS A 9 13.30 -17.97 -16.49
N THR A 10 13.53 -18.15 -15.19
CA THR A 10 14.27 -17.20 -14.34
C THR A 10 15.72 -17.05 -14.84
N ARG A 11 16.42 -18.16 -15.12
CA ARG A 11 17.77 -18.12 -15.72
C ARG A 11 17.80 -17.43 -17.07
N ALA A 12 16.82 -17.68 -17.93
CA ALA A 12 16.73 -17.04 -19.24
C ALA A 12 16.47 -15.52 -19.17
N ILE A 13 15.97 -14.99 -18.06
CA ILE A 13 15.81 -13.55 -17.86
C ILE A 13 17.04 -12.94 -17.17
N ASN A 14 17.64 -13.66 -16.22
CA ASN A 14 18.86 -13.22 -15.52
C ASN A 14 20.11 -13.20 -16.40
N SER A 15 20.16 -14.04 -17.44
CA SER A 15 21.26 -14.06 -18.40
C SER A 15 21.17 -12.99 -19.49
N LEU A 16 20.09 -12.21 -19.53
CA LEU A 16 19.95 -11.15 -20.51
C LEU A 16 20.86 -9.97 -20.16
N VAL A 17 21.42 -9.37 -21.20
CA VAL A 17 22.01 -8.04 -21.13
C VAL A 17 20.91 -7.00 -21.34
N PRO A 18 21.10 -5.76 -20.87
CA PRO A 18 20.19 -4.66 -21.20
C PRO A 18 19.89 -4.62 -22.70
N PRO A 19 18.61 -4.64 -23.11
CA PRO A 19 18.22 -4.68 -24.52
C PRO A 19 18.82 -3.51 -25.32
N ARG A 20 19.44 -3.83 -26.46
CA ARG A 20 20.12 -2.82 -27.30
C ARG A 20 19.26 -2.33 -28.47
N ASN A 21 18.12 -2.97 -28.71
CA ASN A 21 17.20 -2.62 -29.78
C ASN A 21 15.75 -3.03 -29.44
N SER A 22 14.79 -2.51 -30.20
CA SER A 22 13.36 -2.79 -29.98
C SER A 22 12.98 -4.28 -30.14
N LYS A 23 13.76 -5.09 -30.86
CA LYS A 23 13.50 -6.54 -31.01
C LYS A 23 13.86 -7.29 -29.73
N GLU A 24 15.05 -7.02 -29.18
CA GLU A 24 15.50 -7.53 -27.89
C GLU A 24 14.57 -7.07 -26.77
N LEU A 25 14.14 -5.81 -26.79
CA LEU A 25 13.23 -5.29 -25.77
C LEU A 25 11.88 -5.99 -25.78
N LYS A 26 11.30 -6.25 -26.96
CA LYS A 26 10.07 -7.05 -27.10
C LYS A 26 10.25 -8.47 -26.57
N SER A 27 11.39 -9.09 -26.86
CA SER A 27 11.72 -10.43 -26.35
C SER A 27 11.79 -10.44 -24.81
N PHE A 28 12.49 -9.47 -24.22
CA PHE A 28 12.57 -9.28 -22.77
C PHE A 28 11.18 -9.11 -22.15
N MET A 29 10.39 -8.15 -22.65
CA MET A 29 9.02 -7.91 -22.16
C MET A 29 8.10 -9.12 -22.31
N GLY A 30 8.27 -9.90 -23.38
CA GLY A 30 7.55 -11.16 -23.59
C GLY A 30 7.88 -12.22 -22.53
N ARG A 31 9.17 -12.37 -22.18
CA ARG A 31 9.61 -13.29 -21.12
C ARG A 31 9.07 -12.89 -19.76
N LEU A 32 9.08 -11.59 -19.43
CA LEU A 32 8.47 -11.09 -18.18
C LEU A 32 6.97 -11.37 -18.12
N SER A 33 6.27 -11.21 -19.24
CA SER A 33 4.82 -11.45 -19.33
C SER A 33 4.44 -12.89 -18.99
N TYR A 34 5.32 -13.86 -19.28
CA TYR A 34 5.11 -15.27 -18.96
C TYR A 34 5.05 -15.53 -17.44
N ILE A 35 5.89 -14.83 -16.68
CA ILE A 35 5.98 -14.95 -15.22
C ILE A 35 5.26 -13.81 -14.48
N ARG A 36 4.39 -13.06 -15.18
CA ARG A 36 3.71 -11.86 -14.63
C ARG A 36 2.98 -12.09 -13.31
N ARG A 37 2.49 -13.32 -13.07
CA ARG A 37 1.76 -13.66 -11.84
C ARG A 37 2.64 -13.63 -10.59
N PHE A 38 3.97 -13.64 -10.77
CA PHE A 38 4.99 -13.61 -9.73
C PHE A 38 5.64 -12.23 -9.53
N ILE A 39 5.47 -11.32 -10.49
CA ILE A 39 6.15 -10.04 -10.48
C ILE A 39 5.18 -8.96 -9.97
N PRO A 40 5.41 -8.38 -8.78
CA PRO A 40 4.65 -7.24 -8.32
C PRO A 40 4.80 -6.05 -9.27
N GLY A 41 3.71 -5.33 -9.54
CA GLY A 41 3.77 -4.05 -10.27
C GLY A 41 4.32 -4.10 -11.69
N LEU A 42 4.47 -5.28 -12.32
CA LEU A 42 5.12 -5.45 -13.62
C LEU A 42 4.67 -4.43 -14.68
N ALA A 43 3.37 -4.12 -14.74
CA ALA A 43 2.85 -3.18 -15.71
C ALA A 43 3.39 -1.75 -15.56
N ALA A 44 3.64 -1.30 -14.33
CA ALA A 44 4.25 0.00 -14.04
C ALA A 44 5.69 0.02 -14.57
N THR A 45 6.48 -1.00 -14.28
CA THR A 45 7.85 -1.12 -14.76
C THR A 45 7.91 -1.26 -16.28
N MET A 46 6.99 -2.02 -16.88
CA MET A 46 6.85 -2.13 -18.34
C MET A 46 6.48 -0.81 -19.03
N SER A 47 5.86 0.14 -18.32
CA SER A 47 5.47 1.43 -18.89
C SER A 47 6.68 2.26 -19.31
N VAL A 48 7.78 2.16 -18.57
CA VAL A 48 9.06 2.85 -18.84
C VAL A 48 9.64 2.44 -20.21
N PHE A 49 9.43 1.18 -20.61
CA PHE A 49 9.92 0.64 -21.88
C PHE A 49 8.99 0.92 -23.07
N THR A 50 7.74 1.29 -22.82
CA THR A 50 6.72 1.45 -23.86
C THR A 50 7.08 2.52 -24.92
N PRO A 51 7.68 3.67 -24.56
CA PRO A 51 8.17 4.64 -25.54
C PRO A 51 9.19 4.10 -26.55
N LEU A 52 10.06 3.16 -26.13
CA LEU A 52 11.12 2.56 -26.98
C LEU A 52 10.58 1.59 -28.05
N LEU A 53 9.30 1.25 -27.96
CA LEU A 53 8.62 0.39 -28.92
C LEU A 53 7.82 1.17 -29.98
N LYS A 54 7.77 2.51 -29.89
CA LYS A 54 7.06 3.35 -30.86
C LYS A 54 7.79 3.35 -32.20
N LYS A 55 7.05 3.08 -33.29
CA LYS A 55 7.60 3.11 -34.65
C LYS A 55 8.06 4.54 -35.00
N GLY A 56 9.19 4.65 -35.70
CA GLY A 56 9.70 5.92 -36.23
C GLY A 56 10.45 6.80 -35.23
N LYS A 57 10.69 6.34 -33.99
CA LYS A 57 11.57 7.02 -33.03
C LYS A 57 12.89 6.27 -32.88
N PRO A 58 14.01 6.99 -32.68
CA PRO A 58 15.29 6.36 -32.38
C PRO A 58 15.20 5.57 -31.06
N TYR A 59 15.95 4.48 -30.98
CA TYR A 59 16.05 3.67 -29.77
C TYR A 59 17.03 4.35 -28.80
N GLU A 60 16.50 5.09 -27.84
CA GLU A 60 17.31 5.82 -26.85
C GLU A 60 17.16 5.19 -25.46
N TRP A 61 18.14 4.37 -25.09
CA TRP A 61 18.17 3.74 -23.77
C TRP A 61 18.49 4.77 -22.68
N SER A 62 17.45 5.30 -22.03
CA SER A 62 17.60 6.31 -20.99
C SER A 62 18.05 5.71 -19.65
N ARG A 63 18.55 6.56 -18.75
CA ARG A 63 18.85 6.18 -17.35
C ARG A 63 17.65 5.54 -16.64
N LYS A 64 16.44 6.05 -16.85
CA LYS A 64 15.20 5.48 -16.29
C LYS A 64 14.93 4.06 -16.80
N CYS A 65 15.26 3.78 -18.07
CA CYS A 65 15.15 2.43 -18.64
C CYS A 65 16.15 1.47 -18.00
N GLN A 66 17.38 1.93 -17.73
CA GLN A 66 18.38 1.15 -17.03
C GLN A 66 17.98 0.84 -15.58
N GLU A 67 17.51 1.83 -14.83
CA GLU A 67 17.04 1.66 -13.46
C GLU A 67 15.85 0.69 -13.40
N ALA A 68 14.87 0.82 -14.31
CA ALA A 68 13.75 -0.11 -14.41
C ALA A 68 14.20 -1.54 -14.76
N TYR A 69 15.21 -1.70 -15.62
CA TYR A 69 15.77 -3.01 -15.96
C TYR A 69 16.43 -3.67 -14.74
N GLU A 70 17.25 -2.93 -14.01
CA GLU A 70 17.93 -3.40 -12.80
C GLU A 70 16.94 -3.78 -11.70
N GLN A 71 15.88 -2.98 -11.51
CA GLN A 71 14.78 -3.31 -10.59
C GLN A 71 14.12 -4.65 -10.96
N VAL A 72 13.82 -4.88 -12.24
CA VAL A 72 13.25 -6.16 -12.69
C VAL A 72 14.19 -7.32 -12.38
N GLN A 73 15.48 -7.16 -12.65
CA GLN A 73 16.48 -8.20 -12.37
C GLN A 73 16.57 -8.52 -10.86
N GLN A 74 16.51 -7.49 -10.01
CA GLN A 74 16.49 -7.67 -8.55
C GLN A 74 15.25 -8.42 -8.09
N ILE A 75 14.06 -8.05 -8.59
CA ILE A 75 12.80 -8.75 -8.27
C ILE A 75 12.87 -10.22 -8.69
N ILE A 76 13.37 -10.49 -9.91
CA ILE A 76 13.47 -11.85 -10.45
C ILE A 76 14.37 -12.74 -9.60
N THR A 77 15.41 -12.16 -8.99
CA THR A 77 16.32 -12.88 -8.09
C THR A 77 15.67 -13.23 -6.75
N ARG A 78 14.61 -12.52 -6.35
CA ARG A 78 13.93 -12.66 -5.06
C ARG A 78 12.45 -13.03 -5.19
N LEU A 79 12.06 -13.69 -6.28
CA LEU A 79 10.66 -14.03 -6.50
C LEU A 79 10.13 -14.91 -5.36
N PRO A 80 8.97 -14.56 -4.77
CA PRO A 80 8.40 -15.36 -3.71
C PRO A 80 7.83 -16.66 -4.28
N THR A 81 7.89 -17.71 -3.46
CA THR A 81 7.14 -18.95 -3.70
C THR A 81 5.65 -18.66 -3.52
N MET A 82 4.85 -18.88 -4.57
CA MET A 82 3.40 -18.71 -4.51
C MET A 82 2.75 -19.90 -3.80
N ARG A 83 1.65 -19.68 -3.09
CA ARG A 83 0.86 -20.77 -2.50
C ARG A 83 -0.49 -20.92 -3.20
N ALA A 84 -1.04 -22.13 -3.15
CA ALA A 84 -2.44 -22.35 -3.51
C ALA A 84 -3.33 -21.90 -2.34
N PRO A 85 -4.55 -21.38 -2.61
CA PRO A 85 -5.50 -21.06 -1.56
C PRO A 85 -5.80 -22.27 -0.67
N ILE A 86 -5.87 -22.03 0.63
CA ILE A 86 -6.34 -22.96 1.64
C ILE A 86 -7.85 -22.75 1.82
N PRO A 87 -8.70 -23.77 1.60
CA PRO A 87 -10.14 -23.65 1.81
C PRO A 87 -10.49 -23.28 3.25
N GLY A 88 -11.48 -22.42 3.43
CA GLY A 88 -11.98 -22.00 4.75
C GLY A 88 -11.21 -20.86 5.41
N ILE A 89 -10.06 -20.45 4.88
CA ILE A 89 -9.36 -19.24 5.32
C ILE A 89 -9.65 -18.11 4.32
N PRO A 90 -10.07 -16.90 4.77
CA PRO A 90 -10.29 -15.78 3.87
C PRO A 90 -9.03 -15.37 3.11
N LEU A 91 -9.20 -14.98 1.85
CA LEU A 91 -8.14 -14.42 1.03
C LEU A 91 -7.98 -12.92 1.31
N LYS A 92 -6.76 -12.41 1.31
CA LYS A 92 -6.46 -10.98 1.43
C LYS A 92 -6.20 -10.39 0.05
N LEU A 93 -6.85 -9.27 -0.26
CA LEU A 93 -6.66 -8.53 -1.49
C LEU A 93 -6.03 -7.18 -1.19
N TYR A 94 -4.79 -7.00 -1.65
CA TYR A 94 -4.07 -5.74 -1.60
C TYR A 94 -4.22 -5.03 -2.94
N LEU A 95 -4.50 -3.73 -2.93
CA LEU A 95 -4.63 -2.91 -4.13
C LEU A 95 -3.48 -1.89 -4.19
N ALA A 96 -2.99 -1.63 -5.40
CA ALA A 96 -1.96 -0.64 -5.63
C ALA A 96 -2.22 0.13 -6.93
N ALA A 97 -1.85 1.41 -6.93
CA ALA A 97 -2.00 2.30 -8.07
C ALA A 97 -0.83 3.28 -8.14
N THR A 98 -0.41 3.58 -9.37
CA THR A 98 0.46 4.70 -9.73
C THR A 98 -0.22 5.55 -10.80
N ASN A 99 0.37 6.69 -11.11
CA ASN A 99 0.05 7.51 -12.28
C ASN A 99 0.23 6.81 -13.66
N THR A 100 0.76 5.59 -13.71
CA THR A 100 0.98 4.85 -14.98
C THR A 100 0.34 3.46 -15.01
N ALA A 101 0.03 2.86 -13.85
CA ALA A 101 -0.50 1.50 -13.78
C ALA A 101 -1.34 1.25 -12.52
N VAL A 102 -2.17 0.22 -12.56
CA VAL A 102 -2.89 -0.35 -11.42
C VAL A 102 -2.53 -1.81 -11.24
N GLY A 103 -2.62 -2.30 -10.01
CA GLY A 103 -2.36 -3.70 -9.70
C GLY A 103 -2.99 -4.15 -8.40
N ALA A 104 -2.95 -5.46 -8.18
CA ALA A 104 -3.42 -6.11 -6.97
C ALA A 104 -2.57 -7.34 -6.65
N LEU A 105 -2.48 -7.66 -5.37
CA LEU A 105 -1.90 -8.89 -4.84
C LEU A 105 -3.00 -9.64 -4.08
N LEU A 106 -3.22 -10.89 -4.48
CA LEU A 106 -3.98 -11.84 -3.71
C LEU A 106 -3.02 -12.62 -2.81
N ALA A 107 -3.24 -12.60 -1.51
CA ALA A 107 -2.45 -13.30 -0.51
C ALA A 107 -3.36 -14.02 0.48
N GLN A 108 -2.79 -14.85 1.34
CA GLN A 108 -3.53 -15.55 2.38
C GLN A 108 -2.58 -15.89 3.52
N ASP A 109 -3.10 -15.84 4.75
CA ASP A 109 -2.41 -16.39 5.90
C ASP A 109 -2.55 -17.91 5.92
N ASP A 110 -1.50 -18.61 6.31
CA ASP A 110 -1.64 -20.02 6.67
C ASP A 110 -2.17 -20.22 8.10
N HIS A 111 -2.33 -21.47 8.51
CA HIS A 111 -2.79 -21.81 9.86
C HIS A 111 -1.85 -21.32 10.98
N SER A 112 -0.60 -20.97 10.66
CA SER A 112 0.36 -20.37 11.59
C SER A 112 0.34 -18.83 11.58
N GLY A 113 -0.49 -18.21 10.74
CA GLY A 113 -0.55 -16.76 10.59
C GLY A 113 0.57 -16.17 9.74
N GLU A 114 1.29 -17.00 8.97
CA GLU A 114 2.29 -16.53 8.01
C GLU A 114 1.60 -16.20 6.68
N GLU A 115 1.72 -14.95 6.24
CA GLU A 115 1.12 -14.50 4.99
C GLU A 115 1.95 -14.97 3.79
N SER A 116 1.28 -15.44 2.75
CA SER A 116 1.92 -15.76 1.50
C SER A 116 1.16 -15.33 0.26
N PRO A 117 1.88 -14.92 -0.80
CA PRO A 117 1.25 -14.50 -2.02
C PRO A 117 0.67 -15.71 -2.78
N ILE A 118 -0.46 -15.47 -3.41
CA ILE A 118 -1.16 -16.43 -4.28
C ILE A 118 -1.06 -15.95 -5.74
N TYR A 119 -1.29 -14.66 -5.98
CA TYR A 119 -1.32 -14.13 -7.35
C TYR A 119 -1.12 -12.61 -7.43
N TYR A 120 -0.20 -12.16 -8.30
CA TYR A 120 -0.11 -10.75 -8.70
C TYR A 120 -0.81 -10.47 -10.02
N VAL A 121 -1.57 -9.37 -10.08
CA VAL A 121 -2.12 -8.82 -11.32
C VAL A 121 -1.76 -7.35 -11.45
N SER A 122 -1.41 -6.91 -12.64
CA SER A 122 -1.23 -5.48 -12.94
C SER A 122 -1.57 -5.18 -14.39
N ARG A 123 -1.89 -3.91 -14.68
CA ARG A 123 -2.05 -3.37 -16.03
C ARG A 123 -1.70 -1.89 -16.08
N GLN A 124 -1.29 -1.43 -17.26
CA GLN A 124 -1.08 -0.02 -17.53
C GLN A 124 -2.42 0.72 -17.63
N LEU A 125 -2.39 2.01 -17.27
CA LEU A 125 -3.49 2.93 -17.48
C LEU A 125 -3.65 3.29 -18.96
N ARG A 126 -4.88 3.59 -19.35
CA ARG A 126 -5.27 3.87 -20.74
C ARG A 126 -5.94 5.23 -20.84
N GLY A 127 -5.45 6.08 -21.74
CA GLY A 127 -6.12 7.32 -22.13
C GLY A 127 -6.49 8.19 -20.94
N ALA A 128 -7.80 8.33 -20.68
CA ALA A 128 -8.33 9.14 -19.59
C ALA A 128 -8.01 8.58 -18.19
N GLU A 129 -7.79 7.26 -18.05
CA GLU A 129 -7.53 6.62 -16.76
C GLU A 129 -6.29 7.22 -16.05
N ALA A 130 -5.30 7.70 -16.80
CA ALA A 130 -4.09 8.34 -16.24
C ALA A 130 -4.37 9.66 -15.52
N LYS A 131 -5.59 10.21 -15.66
CA LYS A 131 -6.02 11.46 -15.01
C LYS A 131 -6.92 11.19 -13.81
N TYR A 132 -7.28 9.94 -13.55
CA TYR A 132 -8.17 9.60 -12.45
C TYR A 132 -7.47 9.89 -11.12
N PRO A 133 -8.20 10.39 -10.11
CA PRO A 133 -7.69 10.49 -8.75
C PRO A 133 -7.33 9.10 -8.21
N LYS A 134 -6.43 9.06 -7.23
CA LYS A 134 -5.89 7.82 -6.65
C LYS A 134 -6.97 6.88 -6.11
N THR A 135 -8.06 7.43 -5.57
CA THR A 135 -9.22 6.66 -5.09
C THR A 135 -9.93 5.92 -6.23
N GLU A 136 -10.17 6.58 -7.36
CA GLU A 136 -10.72 5.98 -8.58
C GLU A 136 -9.75 4.95 -9.19
N LEU A 137 -8.44 5.20 -9.14
CA LEU A 137 -7.44 4.24 -9.58
C LEU A 137 -7.44 2.96 -8.73
N LEU A 138 -7.64 3.08 -7.42
CA LEU A 138 -7.77 1.92 -6.53
C LEU A 138 -9.08 1.15 -6.82
N CYS A 139 -10.19 1.86 -7.08
CA CYS A 139 -11.43 1.22 -7.55
C CYS A 139 -11.20 0.50 -8.88
N LEU A 140 -10.46 1.11 -9.80
CA LEU A 140 -10.09 0.51 -11.09
C LEU A 140 -9.21 -0.74 -10.90
N ALA A 141 -8.30 -0.71 -9.91
CA ALA A 141 -7.49 -1.87 -9.52
C ALA A 141 -8.37 -3.01 -9.00
N LEU A 142 -9.36 -2.70 -8.16
CA LEU A 142 -10.32 -3.67 -7.63
C LEU A 142 -11.14 -4.32 -8.74
N VAL A 143 -11.75 -3.50 -9.63
CA VAL A 143 -12.53 -4.00 -10.77
C VAL A 143 -11.66 -4.88 -11.67
N TYR A 144 -10.43 -4.45 -11.94
CA TYR A 144 -9.50 -5.24 -12.74
C TYR A 144 -9.14 -6.58 -12.07
N ALA A 145 -8.89 -6.57 -10.75
CA ALA A 145 -8.61 -7.77 -9.98
C ALA A 145 -9.80 -8.73 -10.00
N ALA A 146 -11.01 -8.24 -9.72
CA ALA A 146 -12.25 -9.02 -9.74
C ALA A 146 -12.50 -9.68 -11.12
N GLN A 147 -12.24 -8.96 -12.21
CA GLN A 147 -12.38 -9.49 -13.56
C GLN A 147 -11.33 -10.56 -13.88
N ARG A 148 -10.07 -10.34 -13.49
CA ARG A 148 -8.96 -11.25 -13.81
C ARG A 148 -8.89 -12.48 -12.90
N LEU A 149 -9.28 -12.31 -11.66
CA LEU A 149 -9.22 -13.30 -10.59
C LEU A 149 -10.62 -13.80 -10.22
N ARG A 150 -11.58 -13.73 -11.15
CA ARG A 150 -12.99 -14.07 -10.95
C ARG A 150 -13.20 -15.41 -10.24
N HIS A 151 -12.41 -16.43 -10.58
CA HIS A 151 -12.50 -17.75 -9.97
C HIS A 151 -12.14 -17.74 -8.46
N TYR A 152 -11.23 -16.87 -8.02
CA TYR A 152 -10.95 -16.68 -6.59
C TYR A 152 -12.09 -15.91 -5.91
N PHE A 153 -12.57 -14.84 -6.55
CA PHE A 153 -13.66 -14.00 -6.04
C PHE A 153 -14.99 -14.74 -5.86
N LEU A 154 -15.27 -15.74 -6.70
CA LEU A 154 -16.50 -16.52 -6.62
C LEU A 154 -16.41 -17.71 -5.66
N ALA A 155 -15.19 -18.18 -5.35
CA ALA A 155 -14.99 -19.41 -4.60
C ALA A 155 -14.53 -19.19 -3.15
N HIS A 156 -14.06 -17.99 -2.80
CA HIS A 156 -13.47 -17.69 -1.49
C HIS A 156 -14.00 -16.38 -0.94
N GLN A 157 -14.08 -16.31 0.39
CA GLN A 157 -14.25 -15.02 1.07
C GLN A 157 -12.99 -14.16 0.89
N LEU A 158 -13.19 -12.88 0.63
CA LEU A 158 -12.13 -11.90 0.40
C LEU A 158 -12.17 -10.82 1.46
N GLN A 159 -11.01 -10.49 2.01
CA GLN A 159 -10.75 -9.34 2.85
C GLN A 159 -9.98 -8.32 2.03
N LEU A 160 -10.61 -7.18 1.77
CA LEU A 160 -9.95 -6.07 1.10
C LEU A 160 -9.05 -5.34 2.10
N ILE A 161 -7.75 -5.27 1.82
CA ILE A 161 -6.77 -4.60 2.66
C ILE A 161 -6.47 -3.23 2.05
N VAL A 162 -7.01 -2.18 2.66
CA VAL A 162 -6.77 -0.78 2.30
C VAL A 162 -5.86 -0.18 3.37
N LYS A 163 -4.58 0.04 3.01
CA LYS A 163 -3.42 0.37 3.86
C LYS A 163 -2.74 -0.87 4.49
N PRO A 164 -1.44 -1.04 4.28
CA PRO A 164 -0.62 -1.82 5.19
C PRO A 164 -0.09 -0.88 6.29
N ASP A 165 -0.80 -0.76 7.40
CA ASP A 165 -0.20 -0.17 8.61
C ASP A 165 0.91 -1.12 9.07
N LEU A 166 2.16 -0.71 8.83
CA LEU A 166 3.49 -1.03 9.42
C LEU A 166 3.86 -2.44 9.98
N ALA A 167 2.95 -3.40 10.04
CA ALA A 167 3.20 -4.78 10.43
C ALA A 167 3.04 -5.72 9.23
N ILE A 168 3.64 -5.36 8.10
CA ILE A 168 3.71 -6.22 6.93
C ILE A 168 4.64 -7.39 7.26
N LYS A 169 4.06 -8.56 7.54
CA LYS A 169 4.83 -9.78 7.84
C LYS A 169 5.31 -10.51 6.59
N GLY A 170 4.78 -10.17 5.41
CA GLY A 170 5.11 -10.82 4.13
C GLY A 170 6.02 -9.97 3.23
N GLN A 171 7.22 -10.49 2.91
CA GLN A 171 8.16 -9.88 1.94
C GLN A 171 7.47 -9.54 0.59
N ALA A 172 6.48 -10.34 0.19
CA ALA A 172 5.68 -10.17 -1.02
C ALA A 172 4.87 -8.86 -1.07
N VAL A 173 4.40 -8.35 0.07
CA VAL A 173 3.68 -7.08 0.18
C VAL A 173 4.68 -5.92 0.24
N ILE A 174 5.83 -6.11 0.88
CA ILE A 174 6.95 -5.13 0.85
C ILE A 174 7.43 -4.92 -0.58
N ASP A 175 7.64 -5.98 -1.35
CA ASP A 175 8.09 -5.92 -2.73
C ASP A 175 7.02 -5.30 -3.66
N MET A 176 5.75 -5.45 -3.32
CA MET A 176 4.67 -4.68 -3.96
C MET A 176 4.84 -3.21 -3.63
N LEU A 177 4.86 -2.80 -2.37
CA LEU A 177 4.94 -1.39 -1.97
C LEU A 177 6.22 -0.70 -2.44
N ALA A 178 7.35 -1.41 -2.51
CA ALA A 178 8.62 -0.87 -3.02
C ALA A 178 8.53 -0.43 -4.50
N LEU A 179 7.62 -1.03 -5.28
CA LEU A 179 7.36 -0.68 -6.68
C LEU A 179 6.21 0.30 -6.85
N PHE A 180 5.52 0.64 -5.76
CA PHE A 180 4.48 1.64 -5.65
C PHE A 180 4.85 2.63 -4.52
N PRO A 181 5.93 3.43 -4.66
CA PRO A 181 6.43 4.31 -3.60
C PRO A 181 5.46 5.44 -3.21
N GLU A 182 4.38 5.66 -3.98
CA GLU A 182 3.37 6.68 -3.70
C GLU A 182 2.27 6.22 -2.73
N VAL A 183 2.39 5.06 -2.04
CA VAL A 183 1.44 4.64 -0.98
C VAL A 183 1.72 5.38 0.36
N GLU A 184 2.07 6.66 0.28
CA GLU A 184 1.86 7.59 1.39
C GLU A 184 0.65 8.48 1.03
N GLY A 185 -0.30 8.58 1.96
CA GLY A 185 -1.36 9.58 1.93
C GLY A 185 -2.36 9.45 0.77
N SER A 186 -3.44 8.70 0.98
CA SER A 186 -4.78 9.13 0.59
C SER A 186 -5.79 8.13 1.15
N ALA A 187 -6.47 8.53 2.22
CA ALA A 187 -7.65 7.82 2.70
C ALA A 187 -8.71 7.80 1.60
N ILE A 188 -9.29 6.62 1.31
CA ILE A 188 -10.59 6.54 0.65
C ILE A 188 -11.59 6.58 1.80
N SER A 189 -12.07 7.77 2.14
CA SER A 189 -13.27 7.95 2.96
C SER A 189 -14.32 8.53 2.03
N GLN A 190 -15.10 7.67 1.39
CA GLN A 190 -16.42 8.02 0.88
C GLN A 190 -17.15 6.73 0.48
N GLU A 191 -18.28 6.52 1.15
CA GLU A 191 -19.26 5.48 0.85
C GLU A 191 -19.63 5.54 -0.65
N ILE A 192 -19.46 4.43 -1.36
CA ILE A 192 -19.91 4.30 -2.75
C ILE A 192 -21.38 3.85 -2.68
N PRO A 193 -22.36 4.65 -3.14
CA PRO A 193 -23.75 4.20 -3.20
C PRO A 193 -23.94 3.36 -4.46
N GLY A 194 -24.12 2.05 -4.26
CA GLY A 194 -24.47 1.11 -5.33
C GLY A 194 -24.41 -0.31 -4.80
N GLU A 195 -25.57 -0.94 -4.66
CA GLU A 195 -25.72 -2.31 -4.14
C GLU A 195 -24.79 -3.28 -4.87
N LEU A 196 -23.73 -3.69 -4.16
CA LEU A 196 -22.97 -4.91 -4.41
C LEU A 196 -23.48 -5.96 -3.42
N PRO A 197 -23.67 -7.22 -3.82
CA PRO A 197 -24.19 -8.26 -2.93
C PRO A 197 -23.32 -8.36 -1.67
N GLU A 198 -23.97 -8.26 -0.51
CA GLU A 198 -23.43 -8.20 0.87
C GLU A 198 -21.96 -8.61 1.01
N MET A 199 -21.07 -7.64 0.80
CA MET A 199 -19.67 -7.69 1.19
C MET A 199 -19.57 -7.00 2.54
N VAL A 200 -19.51 -7.76 3.63
CA VAL A 200 -19.30 -7.21 4.98
C VAL A 200 -17.86 -6.72 5.07
N ALA A 201 -17.67 -5.45 4.71
CA ALA A 201 -16.41 -4.73 4.89
C ALA A 201 -16.28 -4.35 6.37
N VAL A 202 -15.62 -5.19 7.17
CA VAL A 202 -15.15 -4.76 8.48
C VAL A 202 -13.84 -3.99 8.25
N ALA A 203 -13.97 -2.70 7.99
CA ALA A 203 -12.87 -1.76 8.11
C ALA A 203 -12.66 -1.54 9.61
N THR A 204 -11.64 -2.15 10.21
CA THR A 204 -11.17 -1.71 11.53
C THR A 204 -10.44 -0.39 11.32
N GLU A 205 -11.19 0.70 11.29
CA GLU A 205 -10.66 2.03 11.54
C GLU A 205 -10.15 2.03 12.99
N ILE A 206 -8.85 2.18 13.21
CA ILE A 206 -8.40 2.69 14.51
C ILE A 206 -8.80 4.16 14.46
N GLU A 207 -9.93 4.50 15.07
CA GLU A 207 -10.31 5.91 15.22
C GLU A 207 -9.14 6.66 15.88
N PRO A 208 -8.88 7.92 15.51
CA PRO A 208 -7.85 8.70 16.19
C PRO A 208 -8.27 8.98 17.63
N TRP A 209 -7.30 9.05 18.54
CA TRP A 209 -7.57 9.56 19.88
C TRP A 209 -7.97 11.03 19.78
N THR A 210 -8.91 11.47 20.60
CA THR A 210 -9.28 12.89 20.66
C THR A 210 -8.54 13.55 21.82
N LEU A 211 -7.81 14.64 21.53
CA LEU A 211 -7.12 15.44 22.53
C LEU A 211 -7.89 16.73 22.79
N TYR A 212 -8.44 16.87 23.99
CA TYR A 212 -8.88 18.17 24.51
C TYR A 212 -7.81 18.73 25.43
N PHE A 213 -7.55 20.03 25.33
CA PHE A 213 -6.65 20.72 26.22
C PHE A 213 -7.24 22.08 26.58
N ASP A 214 -6.94 22.55 27.79
CA ASP A 214 -7.32 23.88 28.24
C ASP A 214 -6.25 24.44 29.17
N GLY A 215 -5.96 25.72 29.02
CA GLY A 215 -4.93 26.43 29.77
C GLY A 215 -5.53 27.55 30.60
N SER A 216 -5.16 27.60 31.88
CA SER A 216 -5.58 28.68 32.79
C SER A 216 -4.38 29.41 33.35
N SER A 217 -4.49 30.74 33.47
CA SER A 217 -3.53 31.55 34.21
C SER A 217 -4.22 32.36 35.31
N THR A 218 -3.56 32.44 36.46
CA THR A 218 -3.95 33.27 37.59
C THR A 218 -2.75 34.04 38.12
N MET A 219 -2.99 35.04 38.98
CA MET A 219 -1.90 35.76 39.67
C MET A 219 -0.99 34.86 40.53
N LYS A 220 -1.42 33.63 40.86
CA LYS A 220 -0.67 32.67 41.69
C LYS A 220 0.06 31.58 40.87
N GLY A 221 -0.07 31.58 39.55
CA GLY A 221 0.48 30.57 38.64
C GLY A 221 -0.54 30.09 37.60
N GLY A 222 -0.13 29.16 36.74
CA GLY A 222 -0.99 28.58 35.71
C GLY A 222 -1.31 27.11 35.93
N GLY A 223 -2.31 26.63 35.20
CA GLY A 223 -2.70 25.23 35.14
C GLY A 223 -2.96 24.80 33.71
N ALA A 224 -2.69 23.53 33.41
CA ALA A 224 -2.99 22.91 32.14
C ALA A 224 -3.87 21.68 32.37
N GLY A 225 -5.02 21.63 31.71
CA GLY A 225 -5.91 20.47 31.65
C GLY A 225 -5.73 19.76 30.32
N VAL A 226 -5.69 18.43 30.36
CA VAL A 226 -5.58 17.56 29.18
C VAL A 226 -6.59 16.43 29.35
N VAL A 227 -7.36 16.12 28.30
CA VAL A 227 -8.22 14.94 28.23
C VAL A 227 -7.91 14.20 26.94
N LEU A 228 -7.48 12.96 27.09
CA LEU A 228 -7.25 12.03 25.99
C LEU A 228 -8.38 11.01 25.97
N ILE A 229 -9.14 10.95 24.87
CA ILE A 229 -10.21 9.97 24.69
C ILE A 229 -9.75 8.96 23.64
N ASN A 230 -9.72 7.68 24.03
CA ASN A 230 -9.38 6.60 23.11
C ASN A 230 -10.55 6.25 22.16
N PRO A 231 -10.31 5.46 21.11
CA PRO A 231 -11.33 5.01 20.15
C PRO A 231 -12.50 4.28 20.80
N GLU A 232 -12.25 3.61 21.92
CA GLU A 232 -13.25 2.91 22.70
C GLU A 232 -14.09 3.85 23.60
N GLY A 233 -13.86 5.17 23.53
CA GLY A 233 -14.58 6.19 24.28
C GLY A 233 -14.11 6.38 25.73
N GLN A 234 -13.00 5.75 26.13
CA GLN A 234 -12.41 5.86 27.46
C GLN A 234 -11.58 7.14 27.57
N ALA A 235 -11.93 7.99 28.54
CA ALA A 235 -11.26 9.27 28.77
C ALA A 235 -10.21 9.16 29.88
N THR A 236 -9.01 9.65 29.61
CA THR A 236 -7.94 9.89 30.58
C THR A 236 -7.78 11.39 30.76
N ALA A 237 -8.16 11.91 31.92
CA ALA A 237 -8.03 13.32 32.27
C ALA A 237 -6.78 13.53 33.14
N LEU A 238 -5.99 14.54 32.78
CA LEU A 238 -4.77 14.94 33.46
C LEU A 238 -4.78 16.44 33.75
N SER A 239 -4.20 16.82 34.88
CA SER A 239 -4.05 18.21 35.28
C SER A 239 -2.61 18.47 35.71
N PHE A 240 -1.99 19.50 35.14
CA PHE A 240 -0.62 19.90 35.42
C PHE A 240 -0.60 21.30 36.04
N LYS A 241 0.28 21.50 37.01
CA LYS A 241 0.54 22.82 37.59
C LYS A 241 1.74 23.47 36.91
N LEU A 242 1.53 24.64 36.30
CA LEU A 242 2.59 25.44 35.71
C LEU A 242 3.25 26.25 36.82
N ASN A 243 4.46 25.86 37.21
CA ASN A 243 5.23 26.49 38.30
C ASN A 243 6.01 27.75 37.84
N PHE A 244 5.48 28.47 36.85
CA PHE A 244 6.07 29.70 36.32
C PHE A 244 4.98 30.72 35.99
N PRO A 245 5.31 32.03 36.01
CA PRO A 245 4.39 33.06 35.54
C PRO A 245 4.06 32.85 34.07
N CYS A 246 2.77 32.74 33.74
CA CYS A 246 2.29 32.53 32.38
C CYS A 246 1.09 33.44 32.11
N THR A 247 0.83 33.76 30.84
CA THR A 247 -0.44 34.36 30.41
C THR A 247 -1.46 33.27 30.08
N ASN A 248 -2.73 33.60 29.87
CA ASN A 248 -3.73 32.62 29.42
C ASN A 248 -3.27 31.92 28.12
N ASN A 249 -2.81 32.70 27.13
CA ASN A 249 -2.30 32.13 25.87
C ASN A 249 -1.10 31.20 26.11
N THR A 250 -0.16 31.60 26.99
CA THR A 250 0.97 30.74 27.35
C THR A 250 0.48 29.44 28.02
N ALA A 251 -0.51 29.51 28.91
CA ALA A 251 -1.06 28.33 29.55
C ALA A 251 -1.76 27.39 28.55
N GLU A 252 -2.45 27.92 27.53
CA GLU A 252 -3.06 27.12 26.47
C GLU A 252 -2.00 26.39 25.63
N TYR A 253 -0.92 27.07 25.23
CA TYR A 253 0.17 26.43 24.49
C TYR A 253 0.86 25.33 25.31
N GLU A 254 1.07 25.57 26.60
CA GLU A 254 1.66 24.58 27.51
C GLU A 254 0.73 23.37 27.69
N ALA A 255 -0.59 23.59 27.80
CA ALA A 255 -1.57 22.51 27.84
C ALA A 255 -1.54 21.64 26.57
N PHE A 256 -1.40 22.26 25.39
CA PHE A 256 -1.24 21.53 24.13
C PHE A 256 0.06 20.70 24.10
N ILE A 257 1.20 21.29 24.46
CA ILE A 257 2.51 20.60 24.45
C ILE A 257 2.52 19.42 25.43
N MET A 258 1.93 19.61 26.62
CA MET A 258 1.77 18.55 27.61
C MET A 258 0.85 17.45 27.08
N GLY A 259 -0.27 17.81 26.45
CA GLY A 259 -1.18 16.84 25.83
C GLY A 259 -0.51 15.99 24.75
N MET A 260 0.28 16.61 23.87
CA MET A 260 1.04 15.90 22.83
C MET A 260 2.15 15.03 23.42
N SER A 261 2.84 15.50 24.45
CA SER A 261 3.90 14.73 25.13
C SER A 261 3.34 13.49 25.82
N THR A 262 2.24 13.64 26.58
CA THR A 262 1.55 12.53 27.22
C THR A 262 1.06 11.51 26.20
N ALA A 263 0.43 11.97 25.11
CA ALA A 263 -0.06 11.06 24.10
C ALA A 263 1.08 10.24 23.45
N ARG A 264 2.23 10.87 23.22
CA ARG A 264 3.43 10.16 22.76
C ARG A 264 3.94 9.13 23.78
N GLU A 265 3.96 9.46 25.06
CA GLU A 265 4.35 8.53 26.14
C GLU A 265 3.38 7.34 26.26
N MET A 266 2.10 7.56 25.97
CA MET A 266 1.08 6.52 25.91
C MET A 266 1.12 5.68 24.62
N GLY A 267 2.07 5.96 23.72
CA GLY A 267 2.20 5.24 22.44
C GLY A 267 1.11 5.57 21.43
N VAL A 268 0.46 6.73 21.55
CA VAL A 268 -0.62 7.14 20.63
C VAL A 268 -0.01 7.57 19.30
N GLU A 269 -0.39 6.89 18.22
CA GLU A 269 0.12 7.15 16.86
C GLU A 269 -0.72 8.17 16.05
N LYS A 270 -2.01 8.30 16.37
CA LYS A 270 -2.96 9.20 15.68
C LYS A 270 -3.83 9.94 16.68
N ILE A 271 -3.76 11.27 16.63
CA ILE A 271 -4.52 12.20 17.48
C ILE A 271 -5.26 13.17 16.58
N LYS A 272 -6.48 13.54 16.96
CA LYS A 272 -7.27 14.61 16.37
C LYS A 272 -7.55 15.69 17.41
#